data_AF-A0AA97H9P0-F1
#
_entry.id   AF-A0AA97H9P0-F1
#
_cell.length_a   1.000
_cell.length_b   1.000
_cell.length_c   1.000
_cell.angle_alpha   90.00
_cell.angle_beta   90.00
_cell.angle_gamma   90.00
#
_symmetry.space_group_name_H-M   'P 1'
#
loop_
_entity.id
_entity.type
_entity.pdbx_description
1 polymer ?
#
loop_
_entity_poly.entity_id
_entity_poly.type
_entity_poly.pdbx_seq_one_letter_code
_entity_poly.pdbx_strand_id
1 'polypeptide(L)'
;MAVCTFIGNKKVYDRGLYKRLVETIIGLAQQDEEVEILFGAHIWPSDAFDSFYNLSLIAALDAKTLLSKKNKDKKVIITWLVTQPAYADFIQQLKQGKTDMPACMIDKVAIMPAPLSSKRQGRGGVKVDPLDRWRIQQCTHIISYLYRDLFSNNELYEYAQKLGVPVLDITTAATAEIIQAGYSALTTQERTILEERKAGHSWRRISDLIGKSVSGVQWTGQQALKKIRAEAIKNTRTAEKSRDASEKEPVCSIFLLEPANYERMCLFKHCVRFLIDKYGVSQFRIMENICVSAYMYVLKEFFGRTEITVVTNYPEMSGEDWEKVKAQYIPPCHAVENIMTEKKSIYQEVTGILEYMIQDAEFYICDLSGNSDADGFIKGCIANTSAVMLFNIGERYREA
;
A
#
# COMPACT_ATOMS: atom_id res chain seq x y z
N MET A 1 -6.29 21.83 6.66
CA MET A 1 -5.97 20.66 5.83
C MET A 1 -4.48 20.42 5.94
N ALA A 2 -4.10 19.22 6.36
CA ALA A 2 -2.70 18.80 6.34
C ALA A 2 -2.37 18.20 4.97
N VAL A 3 -1.26 18.62 4.38
CA VAL A 3 -0.67 17.98 3.19
C VAL A 3 0.62 17.31 3.61
N CYS A 4 0.79 16.02 3.32
CA CYS A 4 1.98 15.28 3.72
C CYS A 4 2.50 14.31 2.68
N THR A 5 3.76 13.91 2.86
CA THR A 5 4.43 12.86 2.08
C THR A 5 5.37 12.07 2.98
N PHE A 6 5.81 10.91 2.48
CA PHE A 6 6.78 10.05 3.14
C PHE A 6 8.20 10.25 2.61
N ILE A 7 9.17 10.26 3.53
CA ILE A 7 10.61 10.20 3.24
C ILE A 7 11.22 9.14 4.14
N GLY A 8 11.96 8.17 3.59
CA GLY A 8 12.58 7.18 4.46
C GLY A 8 13.52 6.24 3.76
N ASN A 9 14.22 5.40 4.53
CA ASN A 9 15.04 4.34 3.97
C ASN A 9 14.16 3.34 3.21
N LYS A 10 14.63 2.82 2.07
CA LYS A 10 13.84 1.91 1.22
C LYS A 10 13.42 0.62 1.95
N LYS A 11 14.26 0.11 2.85
CA LYS A 11 14.01 -1.13 3.60
C LYS A 11 13.49 -0.82 4.99
N VAL A 12 12.66 -1.73 5.49
CA VAL A 12 12.10 -1.69 6.83
C VAL A 12 13.03 -2.43 7.79
N TYR A 13 13.33 -1.77 8.91
CA TYR A 13 14.20 -2.26 9.98
C TYR A 13 13.46 -2.36 11.32
N ASP A 14 12.34 -1.67 11.47
CA ASP A 14 11.65 -1.54 12.74
C ASP A 14 10.46 -2.47 12.83
N ARG A 15 10.29 -3.07 14.00
CA ARG A 15 9.05 -3.78 14.34
C ARG A 15 7.93 -2.78 14.56
N GLY A 16 6.71 -3.17 14.14
CA GLY A 16 5.51 -2.35 14.34
C GLY A 16 5.54 -1.00 13.62
N LEU A 17 6.40 -0.83 12.61
CA LEU A 17 6.44 0.38 11.79
C LEU A 17 5.07 0.67 11.16
N TYR A 18 4.39 -0.37 10.70
CA TYR A 18 3.06 -0.30 10.13
C TYR A 18 2.05 0.41 11.06
N LYS A 19 1.97 -0.05 12.31
CA LYS A 19 1.09 0.54 13.32
C LYS A 19 1.41 2.02 13.55
N ARG A 20 2.70 2.38 13.66
CA ARG A 20 3.12 3.78 13.83
C ARG A 20 2.77 4.65 12.63
N LEU A 21 2.87 4.13 11.41
CA LEU A 21 2.44 4.84 10.20
C LEU A 21 0.95 5.18 10.27
N VAL A 22 0.10 4.17 10.53
CA VAL A 22 -1.36 4.35 10.64
C VAL A 22 -1.70 5.36 11.75
N GLU A 23 -1.11 5.20 12.93
CA GLU A 23 -1.33 6.10 14.08
C GLU A 23 -0.89 7.54 13.78
N THR A 24 0.22 7.74 13.06
CA THR A 24 0.72 9.06 12.68
C THR A 24 -0.24 9.76 11.72
N ILE A 25 -0.76 9.04 10.71
CA ILE A 25 -1.72 9.58 9.74
C ILE A 25 -3.04 9.92 10.43
N ILE A 26 -3.53 9.03 11.30
CA ILE A 26 -4.73 9.29 12.11
C ILE A 26 -4.51 10.50 13.04
N GLY A 27 -3.34 10.62 13.65
CA GLY A 27 -2.97 11.75 14.50
C GLY A 27 -2.99 13.08 13.75
N LEU A 28 -2.52 13.11 12.50
CA LEU A 28 -2.65 14.29 11.63
C LEU A 28 -4.12 14.63 11.37
N ALA A 29 -4.95 13.63 11.07
CA ALA A 29 -6.38 13.83 10.88
C ALA A 29 -7.11 14.20 12.19
N GLN A 30 -6.50 14.05 13.37
CA GLN A 30 -7.08 14.56 14.60
C GLN A 30 -7.07 16.10 14.64
N GLN A 31 -6.04 16.71 14.06
CA GLN A 31 -5.80 18.16 14.07
C GLN A 31 -6.47 18.87 12.88
N ASP A 32 -6.57 18.18 11.74
CA ASP A 32 -7.17 18.69 10.51
C ASP A 32 -8.35 17.82 10.06
N GLU A 33 -9.42 18.45 9.54
CA GLU A 33 -10.57 17.72 8.95
C GLU A 33 -10.15 16.88 7.73
N GLU A 34 -9.19 17.38 6.94
CA GLU A 34 -8.70 16.70 5.75
C GLU A 34 -7.18 16.55 5.79
N VAL A 35 -6.72 15.33 5.49
CA VAL A 35 -5.30 14.99 5.30
C VAL A 35 -5.10 14.52 3.86
N GLU A 36 -4.33 15.26 3.08
CA GLU A 36 -3.95 14.89 1.73
C GLU A 36 -2.53 14.30 1.71
N ILE A 37 -2.43 13.08 1.19
CA ILE A 37 -1.18 12.32 1.13
C ILE A 37 -0.70 12.25 -0.30
N LEU A 38 0.49 12.79 -0.54
CA LEU A 38 1.10 12.90 -1.87
C LEU A 38 2.04 11.74 -2.16
N PHE A 39 1.74 10.96 -3.20
CA PHE A 39 2.59 9.88 -3.70
C PHE A 39 3.18 10.25 -5.07
N GLY A 40 4.48 10.06 -5.28
CA GLY A 40 5.14 10.31 -6.57
C GLY A 40 5.29 9.05 -7.42
N ALA A 41 4.89 9.09 -8.69
CA ALA A 41 4.91 7.93 -9.60
C ALA A 41 6.30 7.30 -9.80
N HIS A 42 7.39 8.07 -9.70
CA HIS A 42 8.76 7.57 -9.92
C HIS A 42 9.40 6.89 -8.70
N ILE A 43 8.76 6.95 -7.54
CA ILE A 43 9.34 6.46 -6.26
C ILE A 43 9.22 4.93 -6.16
N TRP A 44 8.48 4.32 -7.08
CA TRP A 44 8.03 2.96 -6.98
C TRP A 44 8.57 2.09 -8.10
N PRO A 45 9.83 1.65 -7.94
CA PRO A 45 10.19 0.33 -8.42
C PRO A 45 10.85 -0.42 -7.26
N SER A 46 10.06 -1.23 -6.57
CA SER A 46 10.58 -2.52 -6.15
C SER A 46 9.45 -3.48 -5.88
N ASP A 47 9.58 -4.62 -6.54
CA ASP A 47 8.88 -5.89 -6.34
C ASP A 47 9.04 -6.47 -4.91
N ALA A 48 9.52 -5.67 -3.95
CA ALA A 48 9.69 -6.05 -2.56
C ALA A 48 8.55 -5.48 -1.72
N PHE A 49 7.67 -6.39 -1.28
CA PHE A 49 6.63 -6.16 -0.27
C PHE A 49 7.15 -5.32 0.92
N ASP A 50 8.33 -5.67 1.43
CA ASP A 50 9.01 -5.07 2.59
C ASP A 50 9.60 -3.66 2.36
N SER A 51 9.09 -2.89 1.39
CA SER A 51 9.57 -1.52 1.19
C SER A 51 8.84 -0.54 2.10
N PHE A 52 9.56 0.43 2.66
CA PHE A 52 8.97 1.48 3.50
C PHE A 52 7.83 2.19 2.78
N TYR A 53 8.04 2.51 1.51
CA TYR A 53 7.03 3.17 0.71
C TYR A 53 5.78 2.26 0.60
N ASN A 54 5.92 0.95 0.32
CA ASN A 54 4.77 0.01 0.18
C ASN A 54 3.93 0.02 1.44
N LEU A 55 4.58 -0.10 2.61
CA LEU A 55 3.91 0.00 3.90
C LEU A 55 3.25 1.36 4.12
N SER A 56 3.84 2.45 3.63
CA SER A 56 3.29 3.79 3.78
C SER A 56 2.01 3.97 2.95
N LEU A 57 1.96 3.38 1.75
CA LEU A 57 0.76 3.37 0.93
C LEU A 57 -0.36 2.57 1.59
N ILE A 58 -0.06 1.34 2.03
CA ILE A 58 -1.03 0.48 2.73
C ILE A 58 -1.54 1.19 3.98
N ALA A 59 -0.65 1.75 4.81
CA ALA A 59 -1.03 2.47 6.02
C ALA A 59 -1.91 3.71 5.75
N ALA A 60 -1.67 4.41 4.64
CA ALA A 60 -2.51 5.52 4.21
C ALA A 60 -3.92 5.09 3.81
N LEU A 61 -4.04 3.97 3.09
CA LEU A 61 -5.33 3.40 2.71
C LEU A 61 -6.10 2.87 3.94
N ASP A 62 -5.42 2.19 4.86
CA ASP A 62 -6.04 1.71 6.10
C ASP A 62 -6.47 2.88 7.00
N ALA A 63 -5.64 3.93 7.12
CA ALA A 63 -6.01 5.13 7.85
C ALA A 63 -7.23 5.82 7.23
N LYS A 64 -7.32 5.86 5.89
CA LYS A 64 -8.50 6.36 5.16
C LYS A 64 -9.75 5.56 5.53
N THR A 65 -9.69 4.22 5.48
CA THR A 65 -10.84 3.39 5.87
C THR A 65 -11.23 3.62 7.32
N LEU A 66 -10.26 3.56 8.24
CA LEU A 66 -10.50 3.69 9.69
C LEU A 66 -11.11 5.04 10.06
N LEU A 67 -10.67 6.12 9.43
CA LEU A 67 -11.24 7.45 9.67
C LEU A 67 -12.65 7.57 9.12
N SER A 68 -12.89 7.09 7.90
CA SER A 68 -14.24 7.12 7.29
C SER A 68 -15.31 6.42 8.14
N LYS A 69 -14.91 5.36 8.87
CA LYS A 69 -15.77 4.64 9.82
C LYS A 69 -15.99 5.41 11.13
N LYS A 70 -14.93 5.97 11.71
CA LYS A 70 -14.99 6.60 13.05
C LYS A 70 -15.55 8.00 13.04
N ASN A 71 -15.32 8.77 11.98
CA ASN A 71 -15.72 10.16 11.88
C ASN A 71 -15.94 10.57 10.42
N LYS A 72 -17.20 10.81 10.04
CA LYS A 72 -17.59 11.15 8.66
C LYS A 72 -17.05 12.50 8.18
N ASP A 73 -16.69 13.39 9.10
CA ASP A 73 -16.16 14.71 8.79
C ASP A 73 -14.66 14.66 8.52
N LYS A 74 -13.99 13.55 8.86
CA LYS A 74 -12.54 13.38 8.69
C LYS A 74 -12.22 12.54 7.46
N LYS A 75 -11.32 13.05 6.62
CA LYS A 75 -11.00 12.41 5.33
C LYS A 75 -9.51 12.33 5.09
N VAL A 76 -9.08 11.20 4.53
CA VAL A 76 -7.76 11.03 3.94
C VAL A 76 -7.93 10.99 2.44
N ILE A 77 -7.18 11.85 1.75
CA ILE A 77 -7.17 11.97 0.29
C ILE A 77 -5.84 11.43 -0.22
N ILE A 78 -5.91 10.45 -1.11
CA ILE A 78 -4.75 9.86 -1.77
C ILE A 78 -4.55 10.55 -3.12
N THR A 79 -3.47 11.33 -3.22
CA THR A 79 -3.15 12.09 -4.42
C THR A 79 -1.89 11.53 -5.09
N TRP A 80 -2.05 11.08 -6.34
CA TRP A 80 -0.96 10.53 -7.14
C TRP A 80 -0.37 11.61 -8.06
N LEU A 81 0.92 11.88 -7.90
CA LEU A 81 1.66 12.91 -8.61
C LEU A 81 2.37 12.33 -9.82
N VAL A 82 2.17 12.99 -10.96
CA VAL A 82 2.79 12.64 -12.23
C VAL A 82 3.39 13.87 -12.91
N THR A 83 4.43 13.67 -13.70
CA THR A 83 4.97 14.73 -14.54
C THR A 83 4.11 14.90 -15.80
N GLN A 84 4.05 16.11 -16.35
CA GLN A 84 3.24 16.38 -17.54
C GLN A 84 3.56 15.48 -18.74
N PRO A 85 4.84 15.16 -19.07
CA PRO A 85 5.15 14.21 -20.14
C PRO A 85 4.67 12.78 -19.86
N ALA A 86 4.52 12.39 -18.60
CA ALA A 86 4.13 11.04 -18.19
C ALA A 86 2.62 10.88 -17.96
N TYR A 87 1.84 11.96 -17.91
CA TYR A 87 0.42 11.92 -17.56
C TYR A 87 -0.39 10.97 -18.45
N ALA A 88 -0.31 11.14 -19.78
CA ALA A 88 -1.12 10.36 -20.71
C ALA A 88 -0.82 8.85 -20.63
N ASP A 89 0.46 8.48 -20.56
CA ASP A 89 0.91 7.10 -20.40
C ASP A 89 0.48 6.54 -19.03
N PHE A 90 0.61 7.32 -17.95
CA PHE A 90 0.15 6.91 -16.62
C PHE A 90 -1.35 6.63 -16.58
N ILE A 91 -2.17 7.52 -17.13
CA ILE A 91 -3.64 7.33 -17.19
C ILE A 91 -3.99 6.08 -18.01
N GLN A 92 -3.29 5.85 -19.13
CA GLN A 92 -3.50 4.65 -19.93
C GLN A 92 -3.12 3.37 -19.16
N GLN A 93 -1.99 3.37 -18.46
CA GLN A 93 -1.56 2.25 -17.63
C GLN A 93 -2.52 2.01 -16.47
N LEU A 94 -3.05 3.07 -15.87
CA LEU A 94 -4.01 3.00 -14.76
C LEU A 94 -5.31 2.31 -15.20
N LYS A 95 -5.85 2.70 -16.37
CA LYS A 95 -7.03 2.05 -16.99
C LYS A 95 -6.77 0.60 -17.37
N GLN A 96 -5.54 0.26 -17.75
CA GLN A 96 -5.13 -1.09 -18.11
C GLN A 96 -4.75 -1.97 -16.90
N GLY A 97 -4.81 -1.44 -15.67
CA GLY A 97 -4.41 -2.17 -14.46
C GLY A 97 -2.91 -2.49 -14.39
N LYS A 98 -2.07 -1.63 -15.00
CA LYS A 98 -0.61 -1.82 -15.12
C LYS A 98 0.20 -0.98 -14.13
N THR A 99 -0.45 -0.15 -13.33
CA THR A 99 0.16 0.62 -12.25
C THR A 99 0.35 -0.24 -10.99
N ASP A 100 1.02 0.30 -9.96
CA ASP A 100 1.17 -0.38 -8.66
C ASP A 100 -0.09 -0.32 -7.78
N MET A 101 -0.98 0.62 -8.06
CA MET A 101 -2.21 0.86 -7.29
C MET A 101 -3.44 0.86 -8.20
N PRO A 102 -4.53 0.16 -7.81
CA PRO A 102 -5.80 0.22 -8.52
C PRO A 102 -6.36 1.64 -8.59
N ALA A 103 -7.02 1.97 -9.71
CA ALA A 103 -7.58 3.30 -9.95
C ALA A 103 -8.61 3.72 -8.89
N CYS A 104 -9.39 2.77 -8.38
CA CYS A 104 -10.39 2.99 -7.33
C CYS A 104 -9.79 3.37 -5.97
N MET A 105 -8.47 3.25 -5.79
CA MET A 105 -7.76 3.64 -4.57
C MET A 105 -7.13 5.03 -4.65
N ILE A 106 -7.20 5.68 -5.82
CA ILE A 106 -6.69 7.04 -6.05
C ILE A 106 -7.86 8.00 -5.98
N ASP A 107 -7.79 9.00 -5.09
CA ASP A 107 -8.80 10.06 -5.04
C ASP A 107 -8.55 11.13 -6.10
N LYS A 108 -7.27 11.46 -6.32
CA LYS A 108 -6.84 12.49 -7.26
C LYS A 108 -5.58 12.09 -8.01
N VAL A 109 -5.52 12.43 -9.30
CA VAL A 109 -4.26 12.45 -10.07
C VAL A 109 -3.91 13.91 -10.35
N ALA A 110 -2.74 14.35 -9.88
CA ALA A 110 -2.29 15.73 -10.05
C ALA A 110 -1.01 15.81 -10.88
N ILE A 111 -1.00 16.77 -11.81
CA ILE A 111 0.14 17.01 -12.70
C ILE A 111 1.09 18.01 -12.04
N MET A 112 2.35 17.64 -11.89
CA MET A 112 3.39 18.59 -11.54
C MET A 112 3.48 19.65 -12.67
N PRO A 113 3.30 20.94 -12.36
CA PRO A 113 3.49 22.01 -13.34
C PRO A 113 4.89 21.92 -13.95
N ALA A 114 5.01 22.21 -15.25
CA ALA A 114 6.31 22.20 -15.93
C ALA A 114 7.33 23.02 -15.11
N PRO A 115 8.55 22.51 -14.90
CA PRO A 115 9.52 23.21 -14.06
C PRO A 115 9.76 24.61 -14.63
N LEU A 116 9.53 25.64 -13.81
CA LEU A 116 9.75 27.05 -14.14
C LEU A 116 11.23 27.30 -14.42
N SER A 117 11.70 26.97 -15.62
CA SER A 117 13.05 27.13 -16.12
C SER A 117 14.15 26.53 -15.23
N SER A 118 14.97 25.67 -15.82
CA SER A 118 16.27 25.27 -15.30
C SER A 118 17.26 26.46 -15.31
N LYS A 119 16.96 27.57 -14.62
CA LYS A 119 18.05 28.45 -14.19
C LYS A 119 18.92 27.58 -13.30
N ARG A 120 20.12 27.27 -13.80
CA ARG A 120 21.22 26.59 -13.10
C ARG A 120 21.39 27.20 -11.71
N GLN A 121 20.62 26.73 -10.74
CA GLN A 121 20.71 27.18 -9.37
C GLN A 121 21.73 26.29 -8.66
N GLY A 122 22.90 26.87 -8.45
CA GLY A 122 23.90 26.43 -7.49
C GLY A 122 24.72 25.21 -7.88
N ARG A 123 25.95 25.45 -8.35
CA ARG A 123 27.07 24.53 -8.11
C ARG A 123 27.22 24.36 -6.59
N GLY A 124 26.48 23.42 -5.99
CA GLY A 124 26.49 23.16 -4.54
C GLY A 124 25.15 22.73 -3.91
N GLY A 125 24.03 22.74 -4.66
CA GLY A 125 22.72 22.32 -4.13
C GLY A 125 22.51 20.80 -4.10
N VAL A 126 21.72 20.32 -3.13
CA VAL A 126 21.31 18.92 -2.97
C VAL A 126 20.62 18.43 -4.26
N LYS A 127 21.09 17.34 -4.87
CA LYS A 127 20.51 16.77 -6.11
C LYS A 127 19.23 15.98 -5.81
N VAL A 128 18.15 16.69 -5.49
CA VAL A 128 16.80 16.11 -5.36
C VAL A 128 16.08 16.19 -6.72
N ASP A 129 15.39 15.10 -7.08
CA ASP A 129 14.54 15.04 -8.28
C ASP A 129 13.50 16.18 -8.29
N PRO A 130 13.22 16.82 -9.45
CA PRO A 130 12.25 17.91 -9.52
C PRO A 130 10.86 17.56 -8.97
N LEU A 131 10.37 16.33 -9.19
CA LEU A 131 9.07 15.89 -8.67
C LEU A 131 9.11 15.79 -7.15
N ASP A 132 10.18 15.23 -6.59
CA ASP A 132 10.36 15.15 -5.14
C ASP A 132 10.48 16.53 -4.49
N ARG A 133 11.19 17.47 -5.13
CA ARG A 133 11.27 18.85 -4.65
C ARG A 133 9.88 19.48 -4.61
N TRP A 134 9.17 19.43 -5.73
CA TRP A 134 7.86 20.03 -5.86
C TRP A 134 6.88 19.44 -4.85
N ARG A 135 6.88 18.10 -4.69
CA ARG A 135 6.07 17.39 -3.70
C ARG A 135 6.36 17.87 -2.29
N ILE A 136 7.64 17.94 -1.88
CA ILE A 136 8.03 18.40 -0.54
C ILE A 136 7.62 19.87 -0.34
N GLN A 137 7.70 20.71 -1.37
CA GLN A 137 7.27 22.11 -1.30
C GLN A 137 5.76 22.28 -1.08
N GLN A 138 4.93 21.29 -1.48
CA GLN A 138 3.50 21.31 -1.21
C GLN A 138 3.14 20.82 0.20
N CYS A 139 4.10 20.23 0.93
CA CYS A 139 3.81 19.58 2.19
C CYS A 139 3.81 20.55 3.37
N THR A 140 2.79 20.41 4.21
CA THR A 140 2.75 20.97 5.57
C THR A 140 3.51 20.11 6.58
N HIS A 141 3.61 18.80 6.33
CA HIS A 141 4.26 17.84 7.22
C HIS A 141 4.98 16.77 6.40
N ILE A 142 6.09 16.25 6.90
CA ILE A 142 6.77 15.07 6.37
C ILE A 142 6.69 13.94 7.39
N ILE A 143 6.24 12.77 6.96
CA ILE A 143 6.36 11.53 7.77
C ILE A 143 7.69 10.88 7.41
N SER A 144 8.60 10.78 8.38
CA SER A 144 9.99 10.38 8.16
C SER A 144 10.34 9.05 8.81
N TYR A 145 10.80 8.09 8.01
CA TYR A 145 11.40 6.84 8.49
C TYR A 145 12.87 6.76 8.04
N LEU A 146 13.73 7.58 8.66
CA LEU A 146 15.09 7.79 8.16
C LEU A 146 16.17 7.57 9.23
N TYR A 147 16.85 6.44 9.15
CA TYR A 147 18.16 6.28 9.75
C TYR A 147 19.23 6.91 8.85
N ARG A 148 19.61 8.16 9.18
CA ARG A 148 20.56 8.97 8.40
C ARG A 148 21.91 8.28 8.22
N ASP A 149 22.32 7.49 9.19
CA ASP A 149 23.57 6.71 9.19
C ASP A 149 23.56 5.56 8.15
N LEU A 150 22.43 5.30 7.49
CA LEU A 150 22.32 4.35 6.39
C LEU A 150 22.37 5.02 4.99
N PHE A 151 22.53 6.34 4.94
CA PHE A 151 22.79 7.17 3.74
C PHE A 151 21.79 7.02 2.58
N SER A 152 20.54 6.64 2.84
CA SER A 152 19.52 6.50 1.80
C SER A 152 18.47 7.59 1.97
N ASN A 153 18.26 8.43 0.94
CA ASN A 153 17.29 9.52 0.91
C ASN A 153 17.57 10.67 1.90
N ASN A 154 18.83 10.80 2.37
CA ASN A 154 19.23 11.90 3.26
C ASN A 154 19.04 13.26 2.57
N GLU A 155 19.25 13.34 1.26
CA GLU A 155 19.04 14.52 0.44
C GLU A 155 17.60 15.07 0.51
N LEU A 156 16.59 14.20 0.51
CA LEU A 156 15.19 14.59 0.58
C LEU A 156 14.87 15.19 1.94
N TYR A 157 15.36 14.54 2.99
CA TYR A 157 15.18 14.98 4.37
C TYR A 157 15.88 16.32 4.63
N GLU A 158 17.13 16.47 4.19
CA GLU A 158 17.86 17.75 4.29
C GLU A 158 17.17 18.87 3.52
N TYR A 159 16.56 18.56 2.37
CA TYR A 159 15.78 19.53 1.62
C TYR A 159 14.51 19.96 2.37
N ALA A 160 13.76 19.01 2.94
CA ALA A 160 12.59 19.31 3.77
C ALA A 160 12.94 20.17 5.00
N GLN A 161 14.05 19.85 5.68
CA GLN A 161 14.54 20.65 6.81
C GLN A 161 14.91 22.08 6.39
N LYS A 162 15.57 22.25 5.25
CA LYS A 162 15.92 23.59 4.72
C LYS A 162 14.69 24.44 4.39
N LEU A 163 13.59 23.81 4.00
CA LEU A 163 12.32 24.49 3.78
C LEU A 163 11.56 24.79 5.08
N GLY A 164 12.03 24.26 6.22
CA GLY A 164 11.35 24.43 7.51
C GLY A 164 10.07 23.62 7.64
N VAL A 165 9.87 22.58 6.81
CA VAL A 165 8.68 21.73 6.89
C VAL A 165 8.79 20.84 8.14
N PRO A 166 7.78 20.84 9.04
CA PRO A 166 7.73 19.94 10.19
C PRO A 166 7.92 18.47 9.79
N VAL A 167 8.79 17.77 10.53
CA VAL A 167 9.10 16.35 10.29
C VAL A 167 8.64 15.50 11.47
N LEU A 168 7.76 14.55 11.18
CA LEU A 168 7.28 13.53 12.11
C LEU A 168 8.14 12.28 11.97
N ASP A 169 9.10 12.10 12.88
CA ASP A 169 10.01 10.95 12.89
C ASP A 169 9.32 9.72 13.50
N ILE A 170 9.26 8.63 12.74
CA ILE A 170 8.64 7.36 13.14
C ILE A 170 9.66 6.21 13.33
N THR A 171 10.96 6.56 13.36
CA THR A 171 12.04 5.64 13.73
C THR A 171 12.00 5.28 15.22
N THR A 172 12.78 4.28 15.62
CA THR A 172 12.86 3.83 17.02
C THR A 172 14.29 3.83 17.52
N ALA A 173 14.46 4.19 18.80
CA ALA A 173 15.76 4.17 19.47
C ALA A 173 16.39 2.76 19.46
N ALA A 174 15.58 1.71 19.62
CA ALA A 174 16.07 0.33 19.61
C ALA A 174 16.77 -0.05 18.30
N THR A 175 16.19 0.29 17.14
CA THR A 175 16.86 0.05 15.85
C THR A 175 18.07 0.97 15.68
N ALA A 176 18.00 2.22 16.14
CA ALA A 176 19.15 3.12 16.12
C ALA A 176 20.35 2.54 16.90
N GLU A 177 20.12 1.94 18.06
CA GLU A 177 21.13 1.23 18.85
C GLU A 177 21.72 0.03 18.10
N ILE A 178 20.89 -0.78 17.43
CA ILE A 178 21.37 -1.90 16.59
C ILE A 178 22.28 -1.38 15.46
N ILE A 179 21.91 -0.26 14.84
CA ILE A 179 22.72 0.36 13.80
C ILE A 179 24.07 0.81 14.38
N GLN A 180 24.08 1.49 15.53
CA GLN A 180 25.33 1.90 16.19
C GLN A 180 26.20 0.70 16.61
N ALA A 181 25.60 -0.37 17.14
CA ALA A 181 26.32 -1.61 17.44
C ALA A 181 26.92 -2.24 16.17
N GLY A 182 26.21 -2.17 15.04
CA GLY A 182 26.70 -2.58 13.73
C GLY A 182 27.94 -1.81 13.29
N TYR A 183 28.00 -0.48 13.52
CA TYR A 183 29.20 0.33 13.28
C TYR A 183 30.39 -0.11 14.13
N SER A 184 30.14 -0.45 15.40
CA SER A 184 31.16 -0.97 16.32
C SER A 184 31.69 -2.36 15.90
N ALA A 185 30.89 -3.16 15.20
CA ALA A 185 31.30 -4.48 14.69
C ALA A 185 32.08 -4.44 13.36
N LEU A 186 32.16 -3.28 12.69
CA LEU A 186 32.92 -3.12 11.45
C LEU A 186 34.43 -3.19 11.69
N THR A 187 35.16 -3.60 10.65
CA THR A 187 36.63 -3.45 10.63
C THR A 187 37.02 -1.97 10.72
N THR A 188 38.21 -1.67 11.22
CA THR A 188 38.72 -0.28 11.32
C THR A 188 38.59 0.46 10.00
N GLN A 189 38.97 -0.18 8.88
CA GLN A 189 38.87 0.43 7.56
C GLN A 189 37.41 0.72 7.14
N GLU A 190 36.49 -0.23 7.31
CA GLU A 190 35.08 -0.03 6.98
C GLU A 190 34.47 1.09 7.82
N ARG A 191 34.79 1.13 9.12
CA ARG A 191 34.32 2.16 10.04
C ARG A 191 34.79 3.54 9.62
N THR A 192 36.10 3.71 9.37
CA THR A 192 36.66 4.99 8.91
C THR A 192 35.99 5.48 7.62
N ILE A 193 35.73 4.59 6.65
CA ILE A 193 35.02 4.96 5.41
C ILE A 193 33.66 5.59 5.71
N LEU A 194 32.88 4.95 6.58
CA LEU A 194 31.52 5.40 6.88
C LEU A 194 31.50 6.64 7.78
N GLU A 195 32.41 6.76 8.74
CA GLU A 195 32.56 7.94 9.60
C GLU A 195 32.95 9.19 8.80
N GLU A 196 33.95 9.08 7.92
CA GLU A 196 34.34 10.18 7.03
C GLU A 196 33.19 10.57 6.10
N ARG A 197 32.43 9.57 5.62
CA ARG A 197 31.25 9.82 4.80
C ARG A 197 30.15 10.54 5.59
N LYS A 198 29.94 10.16 6.86
CA LYS A 198 29.01 10.80 7.82
C LYS A 198 29.40 12.24 8.12
N ALA A 199 30.70 12.53 8.20
CA ALA A 199 31.23 13.89 8.30
C ALA A 199 31.06 14.74 7.03
N GLY A 200 30.50 14.17 5.96
CA GLY A 200 30.21 14.88 4.71
C GLY A 200 31.38 14.91 3.71
N HIS A 201 32.45 14.15 3.95
CA HIS A 201 33.59 14.10 3.04
C HIS A 201 33.26 13.37 1.72
N SER A 202 33.91 13.83 0.65
CA SER A 202 33.73 13.26 -0.69
C SER A 202 34.44 11.92 -0.82
N TRP A 203 33.93 11.03 -1.69
CA TRP A 203 34.58 9.75 -1.96
C TRP A 203 36.03 9.88 -2.44
N ARG A 204 36.37 10.99 -3.11
CA ARG A 204 37.75 11.28 -3.52
C ARG A 204 38.64 11.52 -2.31
N ARG A 205 38.22 12.36 -1.36
CA ARG A 205 38.97 12.60 -0.12
C ARG A 205 39.15 11.32 0.70
N ILE A 206 38.10 10.49 0.79
CA ILE A 206 38.16 9.22 1.53
C ILE A 206 39.10 8.23 0.82
N SER A 207 39.09 8.22 -0.51
CA SER A 207 40.01 7.44 -1.35
C SER A 207 41.47 7.82 -1.12
N ASP A 208 41.77 9.13 -1.08
CA ASP A 208 43.12 9.65 -0.80
C ASP A 208 43.58 9.27 0.62
N LEU A 209 42.70 9.38 1.62
CA LEU A 209 43.00 9.02 3.02
C LEU A 209 43.32 7.53 3.18
N ILE A 210 42.62 6.66 2.46
CA ILE A 210 42.70 5.21 2.63
C ILE A 210 43.74 4.57 1.71
N GLY A 211 44.22 5.29 0.70
CA GLY A 211 45.16 4.75 -0.29
C GLY A 211 44.54 3.68 -1.19
N LYS A 212 43.22 3.75 -1.42
CA LYS A 212 42.48 2.86 -2.34
C LYS A 212 41.80 3.66 -3.44
N SER A 213 41.42 3.02 -4.54
CA SER A 213 40.63 3.68 -5.59
C SER A 213 39.25 4.11 -5.08
N VAL A 214 38.69 5.17 -5.68
CA VAL A 214 37.35 5.68 -5.36
C VAL A 214 36.30 4.58 -5.42
N SER A 215 36.31 3.78 -6.49
CA SER A 215 35.37 2.66 -6.66
C SER A 215 35.56 1.59 -5.60
N GLY A 216 36.81 1.30 -5.21
CA GLY A 216 37.10 0.34 -4.14
C GLY A 216 36.57 0.81 -2.78
N VAL A 217 36.78 2.08 -2.43
CA VAL A 217 36.23 2.68 -1.20
C VAL A 217 34.71 2.68 -1.21
N GLN A 218 34.08 3.06 -2.33
CA GLN A 218 32.62 3.02 -2.47
C GLN A 218 32.08 1.60 -2.28
N TRP A 219 32.70 0.61 -2.92
CA TRP A 219 32.29 -0.79 -2.79
C TRP A 219 32.43 -1.27 -1.35
N THR A 220 33.57 -1.03 -0.69
CA THR A 220 33.78 -1.39 0.71
C THR A 220 32.75 -0.72 1.63
N GLY A 221 32.47 0.57 1.44
CA GLY A 221 31.44 1.28 2.20
C GLY A 221 30.05 0.68 1.99
N GLN A 222 29.68 0.32 0.76
CA GLN A 222 28.39 -0.34 0.49
C GLN A 222 28.30 -1.74 1.12
N GLN A 223 29.39 -2.53 1.12
CA GLN A 223 29.42 -3.83 1.80
C GLN A 223 29.29 -3.67 3.32
N ALA A 224 29.96 -2.68 3.91
CA ALA A 224 29.84 -2.37 5.33
C ALA A 224 28.38 -2.00 5.70
N LEU A 225 27.75 -1.11 4.92
CA LEU A 225 26.33 -0.77 5.10
C LEU A 225 25.41 -1.96 4.91
N LYS A 226 25.72 -2.88 3.97
CA LYS A 226 24.95 -4.11 3.77
C LYS A 226 24.99 -4.99 5.02
N LYS A 227 26.14 -5.12 5.69
CA LYS A 227 26.26 -5.87 6.96
C LYS A 227 25.39 -5.26 8.05
N ILE A 228 25.47 -3.94 8.25
CA ILE A 228 24.66 -3.23 9.27
C ILE A 228 23.16 -3.39 8.98
N ARG A 229 22.74 -3.19 7.72
CA ARG A 229 21.35 -3.37 7.30
C ARG A 229 20.86 -4.80 7.52
N ALA A 230 21.69 -5.80 7.24
CA ALA A 230 21.33 -7.20 7.43
C ALA A 230 21.07 -7.53 8.90
N GLU A 231 21.88 -7.01 9.82
CA GLU A 231 21.69 -7.20 11.26
C GLU A 231 20.40 -6.51 11.75
N ALA A 232 20.14 -5.28 11.28
CA ALA A 232 18.90 -4.57 11.59
C ALA A 232 17.67 -5.35 11.10
N ILE A 233 17.67 -5.86 9.86
CA ILE A 233 16.56 -6.66 9.30
C ILE A 233 16.37 -7.99 10.04
N LYS A 234 17.47 -8.66 10.41
CA LYS A 234 17.42 -9.94 11.14
C LYS A 234 16.66 -9.77 12.45
N ASN A 235 16.96 -8.71 13.18
CA ASN A 235 16.28 -8.42 14.44
C ASN A 235 14.79 -8.09 14.24
N THR A 236 14.37 -7.52 13.11
CA THR A 236 12.94 -7.36 12.79
C THR A 236 12.25 -8.71 12.61
N ARG A 237 12.78 -9.56 11.71
CA ARG A 237 12.16 -10.83 11.29
C ARG A 237 12.10 -11.90 12.38
N THR A 238 13.10 -11.96 13.26
CA THR A 238 13.17 -13.00 14.30
C THR A 238 12.06 -12.88 15.36
N ALA A 239 11.41 -11.71 15.53
CA ALA A 239 10.27 -11.59 16.44
C ALA A 239 8.91 -11.37 15.77
N GLU A 240 8.86 -11.08 14.48
CA GLU A 240 7.60 -11.15 13.72
C GLU A 240 7.14 -12.62 13.59
N LYS A 241 8.09 -13.56 13.47
CA LYS A 241 7.83 -15.01 13.58
C LYS A 241 7.15 -15.46 14.89
N SER A 242 7.12 -14.63 15.93
CA SER A 242 6.41 -14.92 17.18
C SER A 242 5.01 -14.31 17.29
N ARG A 243 4.52 -13.59 16.25
CA ARG A 243 3.18 -12.97 16.25
C ARG A 243 2.22 -13.48 15.17
N ASP A 244 2.71 -14.01 14.04
CA ASP A 244 1.86 -14.42 12.90
C ASP A 244 1.15 -15.78 13.03
N ALA A 245 1.18 -16.43 14.19
CA ALA A 245 0.57 -17.76 14.36
C ALA A 245 -0.92 -17.75 14.73
N SER A 246 -1.56 -16.57 14.88
CA SER A 246 -2.94 -16.49 15.40
C SER A 246 -3.90 -15.54 14.67
N GLU A 247 -3.54 -14.98 13.52
CA GLU A 247 -4.47 -14.16 12.72
C GLU A 247 -5.14 -15.04 11.65
N LYS A 248 -6.49 -15.03 11.61
CA LYS A 248 -7.31 -15.68 10.58
C LYS A 248 -6.83 -15.19 9.21
N GLU A 249 -6.74 -16.09 8.22
CA GLU A 249 -6.35 -15.69 6.86
C GLU A 249 -7.30 -14.60 6.34
N PRO A 250 -6.76 -13.50 5.77
CA PRO A 250 -7.59 -12.40 5.31
C PRO A 250 -8.48 -12.82 4.14
N VAL A 251 -9.77 -12.50 4.24
CA VAL A 251 -10.80 -12.87 3.27
C VAL A 251 -11.24 -11.65 2.46
N CYS A 252 -11.42 -11.84 1.15
CA CYS A 252 -12.04 -10.85 0.28
C CYS A 252 -13.40 -11.34 -0.24
N SER A 253 -14.45 -10.57 0.01
CA SER A 253 -15.78 -10.80 -0.56
C SER A 253 -15.99 -9.99 -1.84
N ILE A 254 -16.52 -10.64 -2.88
CA ILE A 254 -16.78 -10.03 -4.19
C ILE A 254 -18.26 -10.14 -4.50
N PHE A 255 -18.91 -9.00 -4.70
CA PHE A 255 -20.35 -8.93 -4.89
C PHE A 255 -20.73 -7.72 -5.76
N LEU A 256 -21.95 -7.74 -6.29
CA LEU A 256 -22.54 -6.64 -7.08
C LEU A 256 -21.58 -6.08 -8.13
N LEU A 257 -21.12 -6.93 -9.05
CA LEU A 257 -20.34 -6.49 -10.19
C LEU A 257 -21.26 -6.23 -11.39
N GLU A 258 -21.08 -5.08 -12.03
CA GLU A 258 -21.70 -4.76 -13.31
C GLU A 258 -21.17 -5.68 -14.43
N PRO A 259 -21.89 -5.78 -15.57
CA PRO A 259 -21.44 -6.57 -16.71
C PRO A 259 -20.00 -6.23 -17.12
N ALA A 260 -19.24 -7.30 -17.37
CA ALA A 260 -17.83 -7.20 -17.70
C ALA A 260 -17.60 -6.46 -19.02
N ASN A 261 -16.64 -5.56 -19.00
CA ASN A 261 -16.02 -4.97 -20.19
C ASN A 261 -14.50 -4.96 -19.99
N TYR A 262 -13.76 -4.57 -21.04
CA TYR A 262 -12.30 -4.57 -20.99
C TYR A 262 -11.72 -3.79 -19.80
N GLU A 263 -12.21 -2.56 -19.56
CA GLU A 263 -11.72 -1.68 -18.50
C GLU A 263 -12.02 -2.25 -17.10
N ARG A 264 -13.25 -2.70 -16.86
CA ARG A 264 -13.65 -3.35 -15.59
C ARG A 264 -12.86 -4.62 -15.33
N MET A 265 -12.60 -5.44 -16.35
CA MET A 265 -11.80 -6.66 -16.20
C MET A 265 -10.35 -6.33 -15.85
N CYS A 266 -9.76 -5.32 -16.49
CA CYS A 266 -8.42 -4.83 -16.15
C CYS A 266 -8.34 -4.33 -14.70
N LEU A 267 -9.31 -3.51 -14.27
CA LEU A 267 -9.37 -3.00 -12.91
C LEU A 267 -9.62 -4.11 -11.88
N PHE A 268 -10.55 -5.02 -12.15
CA PHE A 268 -10.84 -6.17 -11.29
C PHE A 268 -9.60 -7.05 -11.10
N LYS A 269 -8.94 -7.43 -12.21
CA LYS A 269 -7.68 -8.18 -12.17
C LYS A 269 -6.61 -7.46 -11.36
N HIS A 270 -6.53 -6.15 -11.50
CA HIS A 270 -5.60 -5.35 -10.73
C HIS A 270 -5.93 -5.35 -9.22
N CYS A 271 -7.19 -5.21 -8.84
CA CYS A 271 -7.62 -5.27 -7.44
C CYS A 271 -7.29 -6.63 -6.82
N VAL A 272 -7.61 -7.73 -7.51
CA VAL A 272 -7.28 -9.09 -7.05
C VAL A 272 -5.78 -9.26 -6.86
N ARG A 273 -4.97 -8.89 -7.87
CA ARG A 273 -3.50 -8.94 -7.75
C ARG A 273 -3.01 -8.09 -6.56
N PHE A 274 -3.52 -6.88 -6.41
CA PHE A 274 -3.12 -5.97 -5.33
C PHE A 274 -3.46 -6.54 -3.95
N LEU A 275 -4.64 -7.15 -3.77
CA LEU A 275 -5.03 -7.80 -2.52
C LEU A 275 -4.13 -8.99 -2.18
N ILE A 276 -3.87 -9.87 -3.14
CA ILE A 276 -2.99 -11.03 -2.94
C ILE A 276 -1.56 -10.55 -2.64
N ASP A 277 -1.06 -9.60 -3.42
CA ASP A 277 0.34 -9.17 -3.36
C ASP A 277 0.63 -8.16 -2.26
N LYS A 278 -0.35 -7.38 -1.75
CA LYS A 278 -0.14 -6.32 -0.73
C LYS A 278 -0.79 -6.63 0.62
N TYR A 279 -1.87 -7.39 0.64
CA TYR A 279 -2.60 -7.75 1.86
C TYR A 279 -2.52 -9.25 2.17
N GLY A 280 -1.91 -10.06 1.31
CA GLY A 280 -1.79 -11.51 1.54
C GLY A 280 -3.11 -12.25 1.47
N VAL A 281 -4.13 -11.70 0.80
CA VAL A 281 -5.44 -12.33 0.65
C VAL A 281 -5.29 -13.63 -0.15
N SER A 282 -5.62 -14.75 0.50
CA SER A 282 -5.68 -16.09 -0.10
C SER A 282 -7.11 -16.57 -0.31
N GLN A 283 -8.10 -16.03 0.42
CA GLN A 283 -9.47 -16.51 0.39
C GLN A 283 -10.40 -15.51 -0.29
N PHE A 284 -11.14 -15.96 -1.31
CA PHE A 284 -12.11 -15.15 -2.01
C PHE A 284 -13.51 -15.77 -1.90
N ARG A 285 -14.46 -14.97 -1.44
CA ARG A 285 -15.88 -15.31 -1.44
C ARG A 285 -16.60 -14.59 -2.56
N ILE A 286 -17.38 -15.29 -3.38
CA ILE A 286 -18.09 -14.71 -4.52
C ILE A 286 -19.59 -14.98 -4.43
N MET A 287 -20.39 -14.06 -4.97
CA MET A 287 -21.79 -14.33 -5.27
C MET A 287 -21.94 -15.31 -6.43
N GLU A 288 -23.06 -16.05 -6.45
CA GLU A 288 -23.36 -17.07 -7.47
C GLU A 288 -23.24 -16.58 -8.91
N ASN A 289 -23.77 -15.39 -9.20
CA ASN A 289 -23.74 -14.80 -10.55
C ASN A 289 -22.32 -14.53 -11.06
N ILE A 290 -21.33 -14.39 -10.16
CA ILE A 290 -19.93 -14.18 -10.53
C ILE A 290 -19.30 -15.47 -11.03
N CYS A 291 -19.72 -16.63 -10.51
CA CYS A 291 -19.18 -17.95 -10.88
C CYS A 291 -19.29 -18.23 -12.39
N VAL A 292 -20.38 -17.77 -13.01
CA VAL A 292 -20.66 -17.91 -14.44
C VAL A 292 -20.25 -16.69 -15.28
N SER A 293 -19.62 -15.69 -14.67
CA SER A 293 -19.25 -14.44 -15.32
C SER A 293 -17.81 -14.45 -15.88
N ALA A 294 -17.48 -13.46 -16.71
CA ALA A 294 -16.10 -13.26 -17.18
C ALA A 294 -15.11 -12.95 -16.04
N TYR A 295 -15.58 -12.47 -14.88
CA TYR A 295 -14.71 -12.22 -13.72
C TYR A 295 -14.16 -13.54 -13.14
N MET A 296 -14.88 -14.65 -13.27
CA MET A 296 -14.38 -15.97 -12.86
C MET A 296 -13.15 -16.40 -13.68
N TYR A 297 -13.07 -15.99 -14.95
CA TYR A 297 -11.90 -16.24 -15.78
C TYR A 297 -10.65 -15.55 -15.23
N VAL A 298 -10.79 -14.33 -14.71
CA VAL A 298 -9.70 -13.60 -14.06
C VAL A 298 -9.28 -14.29 -12.77
N LEU A 299 -10.24 -14.69 -11.93
CA LEU A 299 -9.95 -15.39 -10.68
C LEU A 299 -9.21 -16.72 -10.90
N LYS A 300 -9.52 -17.44 -11.99
CA LYS A 300 -8.81 -18.66 -12.42
C LYS A 300 -7.32 -18.48 -12.61
N GLU A 301 -6.85 -17.29 -13.00
CA GLU A 301 -5.43 -17.02 -13.16
C GLU A 301 -4.65 -17.11 -11.84
N PHE A 302 -5.35 -17.06 -10.69
CA PHE A 302 -4.74 -17.00 -9.36
C PHE A 302 -4.90 -18.28 -8.52
N PHE A 303 -5.48 -19.37 -9.05
CA PHE A 303 -5.78 -20.61 -8.29
C PHE A 303 -4.58 -21.23 -7.55
N GLY A 304 -3.35 -21.02 -8.06
CA GLY A 304 -2.14 -21.48 -7.35
C GLY A 304 -1.83 -20.73 -6.06
N ARG A 305 -2.55 -19.65 -5.77
CA ARG A 305 -2.34 -18.75 -4.62
C ARG A 305 -3.63 -18.48 -3.84
N THR A 306 -4.79 -18.92 -4.33
CA THR A 306 -6.09 -18.50 -3.81
C THR A 306 -7.12 -19.62 -3.78
N GLU A 307 -7.90 -19.68 -2.70
CA GLU A 307 -9.12 -20.47 -2.59
C GLU A 307 -10.35 -19.62 -2.88
N ILE A 308 -11.36 -20.21 -3.52
CA ILE A 308 -12.56 -19.51 -3.97
C ILE A 308 -13.79 -20.27 -3.53
N THR A 309 -14.61 -19.59 -2.75
CA THR A 309 -15.86 -20.11 -2.20
C THR A 309 -17.02 -19.32 -2.78
N VAL A 310 -17.97 -20.00 -3.40
CA VAL A 310 -19.25 -19.37 -3.76
C VAL A 310 -20.17 -19.39 -2.55
N VAL A 311 -20.80 -18.25 -2.25
CA VAL A 311 -21.77 -18.12 -1.17
C VAL A 311 -23.18 -18.19 -1.76
N THR A 312 -23.98 -19.10 -1.23
CA THR A 312 -25.34 -19.41 -1.69
C THR A 312 -26.33 -19.37 -0.54
N ASN A 313 -27.63 -19.33 -0.85
CA ASN A 313 -28.69 -19.38 0.15
C ASN A 313 -29.81 -20.35 -0.29
N TYR A 314 -29.49 -21.64 -0.27
CA TYR A 314 -30.45 -22.71 -0.53
C TYR A 314 -31.13 -23.17 0.77
N PRO A 315 -32.39 -23.64 0.71
CA PRO A 315 -33.02 -24.31 1.86
C PRO A 315 -32.23 -25.55 2.27
N GLU A 316 -32.56 -26.13 3.43
CA GLU A 316 -32.00 -27.42 3.83
C GLU A 316 -32.39 -28.49 2.80
N MET A 317 -31.38 -29.21 2.28
CA MET A 317 -31.55 -30.22 1.23
C MET A 317 -30.98 -31.56 1.69
N SER A 318 -31.48 -32.65 1.08
CA SER A 318 -30.88 -33.97 1.25
C SER A 318 -29.42 -33.97 0.75
N GLY A 319 -28.59 -34.87 1.28
CA GLY A 319 -27.18 -34.95 0.89
C GLY A 319 -26.99 -35.14 -0.62
N GLU A 320 -27.81 -35.98 -1.27
CA GLU A 320 -27.72 -36.21 -2.71
C GLU A 320 -28.09 -34.97 -3.54
N ASP A 321 -29.12 -34.24 -3.13
CA ASP A 321 -29.53 -33.03 -3.86
C ASP A 321 -28.54 -31.88 -3.64
N TRP A 322 -27.93 -31.80 -2.46
CA TRP A 322 -26.86 -30.85 -2.18
C TRP A 322 -25.61 -31.12 -3.03
N GLU A 323 -25.21 -32.39 -3.22
CA GLU A 323 -24.11 -32.72 -4.15
C GLU A 323 -24.39 -32.28 -5.59
N LYS A 324 -25.63 -32.42 -6.06
CA LYS A 324 -26.03 -31.93 -7.40
C LYS A 324 -25.92 -30.41 -7.51
N VAL A 325 -26.27 -29.67 -6.45
CA VAL A 325 -26.10 -28.21 -6.41
C VAL A 325 -24.62 -27.84 -6.41
N LYS A 326 -23.80 -28.47 -5.56
CA LYS A 326 -22.36 -28.21 -5.51
C LYS A 326 -21.66 -28.46 -6.86
N ALA A 327 -22.08 -29.49 -7.58
CA ALA A 327 -21.54 -29.81 -8.91
C ALA A 327 -21.78 -28.70 -9.97
N GLN A 328 -22.70 -27.76 -9.73
CA GLN A 328 -22.92 -26.61 -10.61
C GLN A 328 -21.85 -25.52 -10.44
N TYR A 329 -21.17 -25.50 -9.28
CA TYR A 329 -20.21 -24.46 -8.93
C TYR A 329 -18.77 -24.99 -8.80
N ILE A 330 -18.60 -26.29 -8.57
CA ILE A 330 -17.29 -26.96 -8.43
C ILE A 330 -17.13 -27.98 -9.56
N PRO A 331 -16.24 -27.75 -10.54
CA PRO A 331 -15.56 -26.49 -10.89
C PRO A 331 -16.53 -25.41 -11.43
N PRO A 332 -16.15 -24.12 -11.47
CA PRO A 332 -14.80 -23.59 -11.33
C PRO A 332 -14.35 -23.16 -9.93
N CYS A 333 -15.24 -23.11 -8.94
CA CYS A 333 -14.88 -22.77 -7.56
C CYS A 333 -14.22 -23.96 -6.85
N HIS A 334 -13.62 -23.69 -5.68
CA HIS A 334 -13.02 -24.71 -4.82
C HIS A 334 -14.04 -25.24 -3.80
N ALA A 335 -14.93 -24.36 -3.33
CA ALA A 335 -15.94 -24.68 -2.31
C ALA A 335 -17.28 -23.97 -2.57
N VAL A 336 -18.33 -24.48 -1.93
CA VAL A 336 -19.66 -23.86 -1.85
C VAL A 336 -20.04 -23.73 -0.37
N GLU A 337 -20.42 -22.53 0.03
CA GLU A 337 -20.89 -22.20 1.37
C GLU A 337 -22.37 -21.81 1.29
N ASN A 338 -23.23 -22.51 2.03
CA ASN A 338 -24.67 -22.20 2.10
C ASN A 338 -25.00 -21.62 3.47
N ILE A 339 -25.53 -20.41 3.50
CA ILE A 339 -25.80 -19.67 4.75
C ILE A 339 -27.19 -19.94 5.34
N MET A 340 -28.07 -20.64 4.60
CA MET A 340 -29.38 -21.13 5.05
C MET A 340 -30.20 -20.10 5.86
N THR A 341 -30.33 -18.88 5.35
CA THR A 341 -31.15 -17.84 5.98
C THR A 341 -32.62 -18.06 5.64
N GLU A 342 -33.48 -18.22 6.67
CA GLU A 342 -34.95 -18.30 6.53
C GLU A 342 -35.54 -16.95 6.10
N LYS A 343 -35.36 -16.56 4.84
CA LYS A 343 -35.82 -15.28 4.31
C LYS A 343 -36.99 -15.47 3.35
N LYS A 344 -38.00 -14.59 3.44
CA LYS A 344 -39.33 -14.78 2.81
C LYS A 344 -39.43 -14.22 1.38
N SER A 345 -38.39 -13.55 0.89
CA SER A 345 -38.37 -12.94 -0.44
C SER A 345 -36.96 -12.91 -1.03
N ILE A 346 -36.87 -12.91 -2.36
CA ILE A 346 -35.60 -12.83 -3.11
C ILE A 346 -34.74 -11.64 -2.68
N TYR A 347 -35.37 -10.48 -2.44
CA TYR A 347 -34.66 -9.29 -1.95
C TYR A 347 -34.02 -9.51 -0.58
N GLN A 348 -34.75 -10.17 0.33
CA GLN A 348 -34.25 -10.50 1.66
C GLN A 348 -33.11 -11.53 1.56
N GLU A 349 -33.24 -12.55 0.72
CA GLU A 349 -32.19 -13.55 0.46
C GLU A 349 -30.88 -12.89 -0.01
N VAL A 350 -30.95 -12.04 -1.05
CA VAL A 350 -29.78 -11.32 -1.59
C VAL A 350 -29.14 -10.42 -0.53
N THR A 351 -29.95 -9.67 0.22
CA THR A 351 -29.42 -8.82 1.31
C THR A 351 -28.82 -9.66 2.44
N GLY A 352 -29.32 -10.86 2.71
CA GLY A 352 -28.73 -11.79 3.69
C GLY A 352 -27.38 -12.32 3.27
N ILE A 353 -27.23 -12.68 2.00
CA ILE A 353 -25.94 -13.06 1.43
C ILE A 353 -24.95 -11.91 1.55
N LEU A 354 -25.37 -10.69 1.20
CA LEU A 354 -24.51 -9.51 1.31
C LEU A 354 -24.11 -9.21 2.77
N GLU A 355 -25.04 -9.26 3.71
CA GLU A 355 -24.75 -9.09 5.15
C GLU A 355 -23.72 -10.11 5.63
N TYR A 356 -23.90 -11.40 5.28
CA TYR A 356 -22.96 -12.46 5.62
C TYR A 356 -21.57 -12.22 5.04
N MET A 357 -21.50 -11.96 3.74
CA MET A 357 -20.25 -11.72 3.02
C MET A 357 -19.52 -10.47 3.53
N ILE A 358 -20.26 -9.46 4.00
CA ILE A 358 -19.69 -8.24 4.58
C ILE A 358 -19.19 -8.52 6.00
N GLN A 359 -19.93 -9.27 6.82
CA GLN A 359 -19.54 -9.52 8.21
C GLN A 359 -18.30 -10.40 8.37
N ASP A 360 -18.10 -11.38 7.49
CA ASP A 360 -17.01 -12.36 7.63
C ASP A 360 -15.80 -12.10 6.73
N ALA A 361 -15.64 -10.88 6.19
CA ALA A 361 -14.50 -10.51 5.35
C ALA A 361 -13.92 -9.13 5.70
N GLU A 362 -12.61 -8.99 5.50
CA GLU A 362 -11.86 -7.77 5.71
C GLU A 362 -11.83 -6.88 4.47
N PHE A 363 -11.89 -7.49 3.28
CA PHE A 363 -11.76 -6.81 1.99
C PHE A 363 -13.00 -7.03 1.13
N TYR A 364 -13.35 -6.04 0.32
CA TYR A 364 -14.49 -6.14 -0.59
C TYR A 364 -14.16 -5.62 -1.98
N ILE A 365 -14.64 -6.30 -3.03
CA ILE A 365 -14.62 -5.78 -4.40
C ILE A 365 -16.07 -5.71 -4.92
N CYS A 366 -16.48 -4.54 -5.40
CA CYS A 366 -17.82 -4.32 -5.96
C CYS A 366 -17.82 -3.23 -7.04
N ASP A 367 -18.91 -3.11 -7.78
CA ASP A 367 -19.19 -1.98 -8.67
C ASP A 367 -20.53 -1.33 -8.30
N LEU A 368 -20.47 -0.19 -7.60
CA LEU A 368 -21.66 0.51 -7.12
C LEU A 368 -22.16 1.58 -8.11
N SER A 369 -21.57 1.67 -9.32
CA SER A 369 -21.91 2.71 -10.28
C SER A 369 -23.34 2.61 -10.82
N GLY A 370 -23.91 1.40 -10.86
CA GLY A 370 -25.27 1.14 -11.37
C GLY A 370 -26.38 1.15 -10.33
N ASN A 371 -26.08 1.28 -9.02
CA ASN A 371 -27.06 1.04 -7.97
C ASN A 371 -26.87 1.96 -6.74
N SER A 372 -27.46 3.15 -6.80
CA SER A 372 -27.42 4.15 -5.71
C SER A 372 -28.02 3.66 -4.40
N ASP A 373 -29.02 2.79 -4.48
CA ASP A 373 -29.73 2.28 -3.30
C ASP A 373 -28.88 1.22 -2.57
N ALA A 374 -28.13 0.41 -3.32
CA ALA A 374 -27.18 -0.54 -2.77
C ALA A 374 -25.96 0.14 -2.11
N ASP A 375 -25.53 1.31 -2.59
CA ASP A 375 -24.37 2.04 -2.04
C ASP A 375 -24.58 2.42 -0.57
N GLY A 376 -25.74 2.99 -0.24
CA GLY A 376 -26.08 3.37 1.14
C GLY A 376 -26.16 2.16 2.08
N PHE A 377 -26.78 1.07 1.62
CA PHE A 377 -26.89 -0.18 2.37
C PHE A 377 -25.51 -0.79 2.65
N ILE A 378 -24.68 -0.96 1.63
CA ILE A 378 -23.35 -1.57 1.75
C ILE A 378 -22.45 -0.75 2.66
N LYS A 379 -22.42 0.57 2.48
CA LYS A 379 -21.66 1.47 3.37
C LYS A 379 -22.15 1.39 4.81
N GLY A 380 -23.46 1.24 5.02
CA GLY A 380 -24.06 1.01 6.33
C GLY A 380 -23.61 -0.30 6.98
N CYS A 381 -23.60 -1.40 6.22
CA CYS A 381 -23.12 -2.70 6.70
C CYS A 381 -21.62 -2.63 7.06
N ILE A 382 -20.79 -2.09 6.15
CA ILE A 382 -19.33 -1.99 6.32
C ILE A 382 -18.93 -1.12 7.52
N ALA A 383 -19.71 -0.09 7.84
CA ALA A 383 -19.44 0.79 8.97
C ALA A 383 -19.39 0.03 10.31
N ASN A 384 -20.11 -1.10 10.42
CA ASN A 384 -20.24 -1.89 11.65
C ASN A 384 -19.32 -3.12 11.69
N THR A 385 -18.47 -3.35 10.69
CA THR A 385 -17.56 -4.51 10.63
C THR A 385 -16.12 -4.14 10.93
N SER A 386 -15.28 -5.16 11.12
CA SER A 386 -13.82 -5.04 11.18
C SER A 386 -13.18 -4.68 9.82
N ALA A 387 -13.97 -4.42 8.77
CA ALA A 387 -13.46 -4.23 7.42
C ALA A 387 -12.26 -3.30 7.32
N VAL A 388 -11.31 -3.72 6.50
CA VAL A 388 -10.06 -3.05 6.21
C VAL A 388 -10.20 -2.21 4.94
N MET A 389 -10.93 -2.68 3.90
CA MET A 389 -11.02 -1.92 2.64
C MET A 389 -12.19 -2.29 1.72
N LEU A 390 -12.73 -1.28 1.02
CA LEU A 390 -13.72 -1.44 -0.05
C LEU A 390 -13.14 -0.97 -1.40
N PHE A 391 -13.00 -1.88 -2.36
CA PHE A 391 -12.59 -1.62 -3.73
C PHE A 391 -13.83 -1.46 -4.62
N ASN A 392 -14.31 -0.22 -4.76
CA ASN A 392 -15.39 0.10 -5.68
C ASN A 392 -14.82 0.35 -7.09
N ILE A 393 -14.85 -0.66 -7.95
CA ILE A 393 -14.28 -0.55 -9.31
C ILE A 393 -15.11 0.35 -10.25
N GLY A 394 -16.32 0.72 -9.83
CA GLY A 394 -17.15 1.72 -10.52
C GLY A 394 -16.76 3.17 -10.22
N GLU A 395 -15.96 3.40 -9.17
CA GLU A 395 -15.55 4.73 -8.75
C GLU A 395 -14.43 5.28 -9.65
N ARG A 396 -14.53 6.58 -9.98
CA ARG A 396 -13.55 7.27 -10.81
C ARG A 396 -12.77 8.27 -9.98
N TYR A 397 -11.44 8.30 -10.19
CA TYR A 397 -10.58 9.35 -9.63
C TYR A 397 -10.92 10.72 -10.25
N ARG A 398 -10.59 11.78 -9.51
CA ARG A 398 -10.68 13.15 -10.03
C ARG A 398 -9.38 13.54 -10.74
N GLU A 399 -9.51 14.07 -11.95
CA GLU A 399 -8.41 14.76 -12.64
C GLU A 399 -8.34 16.19 -12.09
N ALA A 400 -7.17 16.60 -11.58
CA ALA A 400 -6.96 17.89 -10.92
C ALA A 400 -6.15 18.86 -11.79
#